data_AF-A0ABD0UFY0-F1
#
_entry.id   AF-A0ABD0UFY0-F1
#
_cell.length_a   1.000
_cell.length_b   1.000
_cell.length_c   1.000
_cell.angle_alpha   90.00
_cell.angle_beta   90.00
_cell.angle_gamma   90.00
#
_symmetry.space_group_name_H-M   'P 1'
#
loop_
_entity.id
_entity.type
_entity.pdbx_description
1 polymer ?
#
loop_
_entity_poly.entity_id
_entity_poly.type
_entity_poly.pdbx_seq_one_letter_code
_entity_poly.pdbx_strand_id
1 'polypeptide(L)'
;MQKRRDLIYEHLNKVSASTLDVLLQSVFKEGLEADQNGGFCKIYPEYFSNHDPESISYVQLLKTQFEDEAVIKISAMQQANSTLEDFCRSYFMFHGMDASKAQSIFMFLPVLYFTESYIYQLDTLNEKQLLRSAHDTSENSCHKCSTSNPFDPLVHLLQQQGLMTERIRNELNLGVEYWKLERKLCDELAKKKTMIQIEDVMRAIHLKSFDYRVLNLLLYQLRGQPVNELHMEFLSVSEFLVEVSDDLYDYEEDVIDDTFNILRMFVGIYGPSKAPVMLAKCITKAEENYDRLSRALDPELSLNYWRRYEEATREGCSKLEHAVGKWTIPSIIVDEESFRLQAFANNVKTKTY
;
A
#
# COMPACT_ATOMS: atom_id res chain seq x y z
N MET A 1 -12.32 16.48 -33.16
CA MET A 1 -11.77 16.19 -31.82
C MET A 1 -10.38 16.79 -31.64
N GLN A 2 -9.43 16.55 -32.58
CA GLN A 2 -8.08 17.13 -32.54
C GLN A 2 -8.04 18.66 -32.42
N LYS A 3 -8.74 19.39 -33.31
CA LYS A 3 -8.87 20.86 -33.27
C LYS A 3 -9.35 21.43 -31.93
N ARG A 4 -10.19 20.69 -31.19
CA ARG A 4 -10.71 21.12 -29.88
C ARG A 4 -9.67 20.92 -28.78
N ARG A 5 -8.89 19.84 -28.82
CA ARG A 5 -7.74 19.61 -27.93
C ARG A 5 -6.65 20.65 -28.13
N ASP A 6 -6.33 20.96 -29.38
CA ASP A 6 -5.26 21.91 -29.71
C ASP A 6 -5.61 23.33 -29.24
N LEU A 7 -6.88 23.76 -29.41
CA LEU A 7 -7.39 25.03 -28.88
C LEU A 7 -7.34 25.11 -27.35
N ILE A 8 -7.64 24.02 -26.66
CA ILE A 8 -7.59 23.95 -25.19
C ILE A 8 -6.12 24.06 -24.71
N TYR A 9 -5.19 23.33 -25.33
CA TYR A 9 -3.76 23.41 -24.99
C TYR A 9 -3.14 24.77 -25.31
N GLU A 10 -3.52 25.38 -26.43
CA GLU A 10 -3.04 26.71 -26.82
C GLU A 10 -3.51 27.81 -25.85
N HIS A 11 -4.69 27.64 -25.24
CA HIS A 11 -5.23 28.60 -24.27
C HIS A 11 -4.75 28.31 -22.84
N LEU A 12 -4.60 27.04 -22.43
CA LEU A 12 -4.06 26.68 -21.12
C LEU A 12 -2.63 27.19 -20.90
N ASN A 13 -1.78 27.15 -21.92
CA ASN A 13 -0.40 27.67 -21.83
C ASN A 13 -0.32 29.21 -21.80
N LYS A 14 -1.42 29.91 -22.09
CA LYS A 14 -1.51 31.39 -22.05
C LYS A 14 -2.07 31.90 -20.72
N VAL A 15 -2.58 31.02 -19.87
CA VAL A 15 -3.08 31.39 -18.55
C VAL A 15 -1.91 31.39 -17.57
N SER A 16 -1.43 32.58 -17.19
CA SER A 16 -0.45 32.69 -16.12
C SER A 16 -1.06 32.27 -14.78
N ALA A 17 -0.25 31.75 -13.87
CA ALA A 17 -0.68 31.46 -12.49
C ALA A 17 -1.36 32.70 -11.83
N SER A 18 -0.86 33.90 -12.12
CA SER A 18 -1.46 35.16 -11.66
C SER A 18 -2.86 35.43 -12.24
N THR A 19 -3.17 34.93 -13.43
CA THR A 19 -4.51 35.06 -14.04
C THR A 19 -5.50 34.09 -13.39
N LEU A 20 -5.05 32.90 -13.00
CA LEU A 20 -5.85 31.94 -12.22
C LEU A 20 -6.15 32.47 -10.83
N ASP A 21 -5.17 33.09 -10.16
CA ASP A 21 -5.37 33.69 -8.84
C ASP A 21 -6.44 34.80 -8.87
N VAL A 22 -6.43 35.65 -9.88
CA VAL A 22 -7.43 36.73 -10.05
C VAL A 22 -8.81 36.16 -10.35
N LEU A 23 -8.92 35.13 -11.21
CA LEU A 23 -10.18 34.47 -11.52
C LEU A 23 -10.76 33.72 -10.31
N LEU A 24 -9.91 33.09 -9.51
CA LEU A 24 -10.35 32.42 -8.29
C LEU A 24 -10.82 33.43 -7.24
N GLN A 25 -10.11 34.55 -7.08
CA GLN A 25 -10.56 35.63 -6.21
C GLN A 25 -11.91 36.22 -6.64
N SER A 26 -12.19 36.37 -7.94
CA SER A 26 -13.50 36.84 -8.40
C SER A 26 -14.61 35.82 -8.18
N VAL A 27 -14.36 34.53 -8.40
CA VAL A 27 -15.34 33.45 -8.15
C VAL A 27 -15.68 33.34 -6.66
N PHE A 28 -14.72 33.52 -5.77
CA PHE A 28 -14.97 33.57 -4.33
C PHE A 28 -15.71 34.83 -3.89
N LYS A 29 -15.47 35.98 -4.54
CA LYS A 29 -16.19 37.22 -4.26
C LYS A 29 -17.66 37.15 -4.70
N GLU A 30 -17.93 36.55 -5.85
CA GLU A 30 -19.29 36.27 -6.33
C GLU A 30 -20.00 35.20 -5.46
N GLY A 31 -19.26 34.21 -4.96
CA GLY A 31 -19.78 33.22 -4.00
C GLY A 31 -20.17 33.81 -2.65
N LEU A 32 -19.43 34.82 -2.17
CA LEU A 32 -19.74 35.53 -0.91
C LEU A 32 -20.94 36.48 -1.03
N GLU A 33 -21.19 37.05 -2.22
CA GLU A 33 -22.37 37.89 -2.47
C GLU A 33 -23.64 37.05 -2.71
N ALA A 34 -23.51 35.81 -3.18
CA ALA A 34 -24.62 34.89 -3.40
C ALA A 34 -25.16 34.24 -2.10
N ASP A 35 -24.44 34.33 -0.98
CA ASP A 35 -24.74 33.60 0.26
C ASP A 35 -25.76 34.29 1.20
N GLN A 36 -26.55 35.24 0.68
CA GLN A 36 -27.68 35.80 1.44
C GLN A 36 -28.96 34.97 1.33
N ASN A 37 -29.03 33.95 0.45
CA ASN A 37 -30.20 33.09 0.31
C ASN A 37 -29.85 31.62 0.03
N GLY A 38 -29.56 30.87 1.10
CA GLY A 38 -29.85 29.43 1.13
C GLY A 38 -28.65 28.47 1.19
N GLY A 39 -28.13 28.29 2.41
CA GLY A 39 -27.74 27.00 2.99
C GLY A 39 -26.79 26.08 2.23
N PHE A 40 -25.47 26.29 2.34
CA PHE A 40 -24.47 25.23 2.44
C PHE A 40 -23.18 25.74 3.12
N CYS A 41 -22.53 24.84 3.89
CA CYS A 41 -21.21 24.86 4.53
C CYS A 41 -20.60 26.21 5.02
N LYS A 42 -20.63 26.44 6.34
CA LYS A 42 -19.88 27.52 7.00
C LYS A 42 -18.37 27.25 6.94
N ILE A 43 -17.63 28.03 6.16
CA ILE A 43 -16.18 28.17 6.33
C ILE A 43 -15.96 29.12 7.52
N TYR A 44 -15.37 28.63 8.62
CA TYR A 44 -15.09 29.44 9.80
C TYR A 44 -13.93 30.42 9.53
N PRO A 45 -14.13 31.74 9.69
CA PRO A 45 -13.08 32.74 9.53
C PRO A 45 -12.50 33.10 10.91
N GLU A 46 -11.78 32.18 11.56
CA GLU A 46 -11.13 32.48 12.85
C GLU A 46 -9.60 32.55 12.81
N TYR A 47 -8.97 32.38 11.63
CA TYR A 47 -7.50 32.44 11.50
C TYR A 47 -6.95 33.62 10.68
N PHE A 48 -7.79 34.55 10.22
CA PHE A 48 -7.31 35.68 9.41
C PHE A 48 -6.88 36.92 10.21
N SER A 49 -6.98 36.90 11.53
CA SER A 49 -6.46 37.98 12.37
C SER A 49 -5.11 37.57 12.94
N ASN A 50 -4.05 38.14 12.37
CA ASN A 50 -2.68 38.28 12.90
C ASN A 50 -1.60 37.41 12.24
N HIS A 51 -1.31 37.56 10.94
CA HIS A 51 0.06 37.36 10.44
C HIS A 51 0.36 38.30 9.25
N ASP A 52 1.56 38.88 9.29
CA ASP A 52 2.13 39.85 8.34
C ASP A 52 2.21 39.30 6.90
N PRO A 53 2.13 40.14 5.84
CA PRO A 53 1.92 39.71 4.46
C PRO A 53 3.24 39.41 3.71
N GLU A 54 4.20 38.72 4.34
CA GLU A 54 5.40 38.24 3.64
C GLU A 54 5.47 36.70 3.61
N SER A 55 5.08 36.16 2.45
CA SER A 55 5.66 34.97 1.82
C SER A 55 5.32 33.56 2.30
N ILE A 56 4.08 33.28 2.72
CA ILE A 56 3.55 31.91 2.61
C ILE A 56 2.80 31.80 1.28
N SER A 57 3.43 31.16 0.29
CA SER A 57 2.77 30.84 -0.99
C SER A 57 1.44 30.14 -0.70
N TYR A 58 0.35 30.58 -1.33
CA TYR A 58 -0.98 29.95 -1.17
C TYR A 58 -0.94 28.46 -1.50
N VAL A 59 0.00 28.03 -2.37
CA VAL A 59 0.30 26.62 -2.65
C VAL A 59 0.85 25.88 -1.44
N GLN A 60 1.66 26.54 -0.61
CA GLN A 60 2.17 26.02 0.66
C GLN A 60 1.03 25.87 1.68
N LEU A 61 0.11 26.85 1.71
CA LEU A 61 -1.05 26.88 2.61
C LEU A 61 -2.08 25.79 2.25
N LEU A 62 -2.33 25.58 0.95
CA LEU A 62 -3.14 24.46 0.45
C LEU A 62 -2.48 23.10 0.69
N LYS A 63 -1.15 23.00 0.57
CA LYS A 63 -0.42 21.79 0.95
C LYS A 63 -0.63 21.45 2.42
N THR A 64 -0.55 22.44 3.31
CA THR A 64 -0.75 22.22 4.75
C THR A 64 -2.22 22.03 5.16
N GLN A 65 -3.19 22.59 4.43
CA GLN A 65 -4.63 22.45 4.78
C GLN A 65 -5.22 21.09 4.41
N PHE A 66 -4.73 20.45 3.34
CA PHE A 66 -5.20 19.13 2.90
C PHE A 66 -4.23 17.99 3.23
N GLU A 67 -3.13 18.27 3.95
CA GLU A 67 -2.19 17.23 4.38
C GLU A 67 -2.82 16.28 5.41
N ASP A 68 -3.74 16.79 6.24
CA ASP A 68 -4.39 16.11 7.36
C ASP A 68 -5.90 15.83 7.17
N GLU A 69 -6.50 16.17 6.03
CA GLU A 69 -7.91 15.86 5.74
C GLU A 69 -8.05 14.53 4.97
N ALA A 70 -9.11 13.78 5.30
CA ALA A 70 -9.44 12.46 4.76
C ALA A 70 -9.88 12.51 3.28
N VAL A 71 -8.97 12.92 2.40
CA VAL A 71 -9.13 12.92 0.95
C VAL A 71 -8.16 11.90 0.37
N ILE A 72 -8.68 10.96 -0.43
CA ILE A 72 -7.84 10.06 -1.21
C ILE A 72 -7.02 10.88 -2.19
N LYS A 73 -5.69 10.84 -2.06
CA LYS A 73 -4.79 11.60 -2.91
C LYS A 73 -4.72 10.99 -4.31
N ILE A 74 -4.58 11.83 -5.33
CA ILE A 74 -4.33 11.37 -6.71
C ILE A 74 -3.07 10.50 -6.77
N SER A 75 -2.06 10.79 -5.95
CA SER A 75 -0.85 9.95 -5.87
C SER A 75 -1.18 8.53 -5.38
N ALA A 76 -2.00 8.40 -4.33
CA ALA A 76 -2.41 7.10 -3.82
C ALA A 76 -3.22 6.32 -4.87
N MET A 77 -4.08 7.02 -5.61
CA MET A 77 -4.74 6.44 -6.78
C MET A 77 -3.76 5.96 -7.84
N GLN A 78 -2.79 6.79 -8.22
CA GLN A 78 -1.80 6.42 -9.24
C GLN A 78 -0.95 5.22 -8.82
N GLN A 79 -0.63 5.11 -7.54
CA GLN A 79 0.12 4.01 -6.95
C GLN A 79 -0.71 2.72 -6.88
N ALA A 80 -2.00 2.82 -6.57
CA ALA A 80 -2.95 1.70 -6.60
C ALA A 80 -3.10 1.04 -7.98
N ASN A 81 -2.65 1.67 -9.08
CA ASN A 81 -2.78 1.11 -10.43
C ASN A 81 -2.11 -0.27 -10.58
N SER A 82 -0.87 -0.41 -10.14
CA SER A 82 -0.13 -1.66 -10.28
C SER A 82 -0.76 -2.77 -9.45
N THR A 83 -1.14 -2.45 -8.20
CA THR A 83 -1.86 -3.37 -7.32
C THR A 83 -3.16 -3.85 -7.94
N LEU A 84 -3.97 -2.93 -8.50
CA LEU A 84 -5.25 -3.29 -9.09
C LEU A 84 -5.12 -4.03 -10.42
N GLU A 85 -4.10 -3.72 -11.21
CA GLU A 85 -3.79 -4.48 -12.43
C GLU A 85 -3.44 -5.92 -12.07
N ASP A 86 -2.52 -6.13 -11.12
CA ASP A 86 -2.19 -7.48 -10.66
C ASP A 86 -3.40 -8.18 -10.05
N PHE A 87 -4.12 -7.52 -9.14
CA PHE A 87 -5.34 -8.04 -8.53
C PHE A 87 -6.35 -8.50 -9.59
N CYS A 88 -6.61 -7.68 -10.62
CA CYS A 88 -7.53 -8.07 -11.69
C CYS A 88 -7.04 -9.32 -12.44
N ARG A 89 -5.74 -9.41 -12.77
CA ARG A 89 -5.17 -10.53 -13.52
C ARG A 89 -5.05 -11.81 -12.69
N SER A 90 -4.87 -11.68 -11.39
CA SER A 90 -4.61 -12.78 -10.46
C SER A 90 -5.86 -13.28 -9.74
N TYR A 91 -6.80 -12.40 -9.39
CA TYR A 91 -7.99 -12.75 -8.58
C TYR A 91 -9.26 -12.97 -9.39
N PHE A 92 -9.45 -12.30 -10.54
CA PHE A 92 -10.72 -12.40 -11.28
C PHE A 92 -11.07 -13.83 -11.69
N MET A 93 -10.08 -14.68 -11.95
CA MET A 93 -10.31 -16.09 -12.27
C MET A 93 -11.00 -16.87 -11.14
N PHE A 94 -10.73 -16.54 -9.87
CA PHE A 94 -11.42 -17.12 -8.70
C PHE A 94 -12.87 -16.66 -8.58
N HIS A 95 -13.23 -15.61 -9.33
CA HIS A 95 -14.58 -15.06 -9.45
C HIS A 95 -15.26 -15.45 -10.75
N GLY A 96 -14.66 -16.32 -11.58
CA GLY A 96 -15.20 -16.64 -12.91
C GLY A 96 -15.29 -15.40 -13.82
N MET A 97 -14.43 -14.43 -13.59
CA MET A 97 -14.32 -13.20 -14.35
C MET A 97 -13.07 -13.24 -15.24
N ASP A 98 -13.10 -12.47 -16.31
CA ASP A 98 -12.04 -12.41 -17.31
C ASP A 98 -11.41 -11.02 -17.30
N ALA A 99 -10.13 -10.94 -16.94
CA ALA A 99 -9.37 -9.69 -16.87
C ALA A 99 -9.16 -9.04 -18.25
N SER A 100 -9.40 -9.75 -19.36
CA SER A 100 -9.37 -9.16 -20.71
C SER A 100 -10.68 -8.44 -21.08
N LYS A 101 -11.75 -8.64 -20.31
CA LYS A 101 -13.06 -8.04 -20.57
C LYS A 101 -13.21 -6.73 -19.81
N ALA A 102 -13.12 -5.63 -20.56
CA ALA A 102 -13.31 -4.28 -20.04
C ALA A 102 -14.60 -4.12 -19.20
N GLN A 103 -15.71 -4.73 -19.60
CA GLN A 103 -16.96 -4.66 -18.84
C GLN A 103 -16.83 -5.25 -17.43
N SER A 104 -16.14 -6.37 -17.27
CA SER A 104 -15.89 -7.01 -15.97
C SER A 104 -15.03 -6.13 -15.08
N ILE A 105 -14.03 -5.45 -15.65
CA ILE A 105 -13.17 -4.51 -14.94
C ILE A 105 -13.99 -3.29 -14.49
N PHE A 106 -14.57 -2.54 -15.43
CA PHE A 106 -15.21 -1.25 -15.13
C PHE A 106 -16.45 -1.35 -14.25
N MET A 107 -17.07 -2.53 -14.13
CA MET A 107 -18.21 -2.73 -13.24
C MET A 107 -17.85 -2.64 -11.76
N PHE A 108 -16.67 -3.13 -11.37
CA PHE A 108 -16.26 -3.22 -9.96
C PHE A 108 -15.11 -2.29 -9.60
N LEU A 109 -14.35 -1.85 -10.62
CA LEU A 109 -13.17 -1.01 -10.44
C LEU A 109 -13.42 0.22 -9.54
N PRO A 110 -14.53 0.98 -9.63
CA PRO A 110 -14.69 2.17 -8.79
C PRO A 110 -14.56 1.89 -7.28
N VAL A 111 -15.13 0.78 -6.80
CA VAL A 111 -15.09 0.41 -5.37
C VAL A 111 -13.73 -0.18 -5.00
N LEU A 112 -13.19 -1.06 -5.83
CA LEU A 112 -11.89 -1.68 -5.60
C LEU A 112 -10.80 -0.61 -5.57
N TYR A 113 -10.83 0.31 -6.53
CA TYR A 113 -9.86 1.38 -6.68
C TYR A 113 -9.93 2.38 -5.52
N PHE A 114 -11.13 2.78 -5.11
CA PHE A 114 -11.32 3.61 -3.93
C PHE A 114 -10.75 2.95 -2.67
N THR A 115 -11.05 1.67 -2.48
CA THR A 115 -10.61 0.92 -1.28
C THR A 115 -9.08 0.79 -1.25
N GLU A 116 -8.48 0.35 -2.34
CA GLU A 116 -7.03 0.18 -2.46
C GLU A 116 -6.30 1.51 -2.24
N SER A 117 -6.76 2.58 -2.91
CA SER A 117 -6.16 3.91 -2.74
C SER A 117 -6.26 4.43 -1.31
N TYR A 118 -7.31 4.05 -0.58
CA TYR A 118 -7.48 4.40 0.82
C TYR A 118 -6.50 3.64 1.71
N ILE A 119 -6.36 2.32 1.50
CA ILE A 119 -5.41 1.46 2.23
C ILE A 119 -3.98 1.95 1.99
N TYR A 120 -3.60 2.15 0.73
CA TYR A 120 -2.27 2.65 0.35
C TYR A 120 -1.91 3.97 1.03
N GLN A 121 -2.87 4.90 1.14
CA GLN A 121 -2.65 6.16 1.83
C GLN A 121 -2.37 5.96 3.32
N LEU A 122 -3.00 4.98 3.96
CA LEU A 122 -2.74 4.62 5.35
C LEU A 122 -1.40 3.91 5.51
N ASP A 123 -1.01 3.03 4.58
CA ASP A 123 0.32 2.41 4.57
C ASP A 123 1.43 3.47 4.52
N THR A 124 1.30 4.44 3.61
CA THR A 124 2.24 5.57 3.51
C THR A 124 2.33 6.37 4.83
N LEU A 125 1.22 6.52 5.56
CA LEU A 125 1.22 7.21 6.85
C LEU A 125 1.90 6.38 7.95
N ASN A 126 1.71 5.06 7.93
CA ASN A 126 2.37 4.12 8.82
C ASN A 126 3.90 4.09 8.59
N GLU A 127 4.35 3.99 7.35
CA GLU A 127 5.77 4.05 6.98
C GLU A 127 6.43 5.37 7.41
N LYS A 128 5.76 6.51 7.22
CA LYS A 128 6.25 7.80 7.70
C LYS A 128 6.39 7.85 9.22
N GLN A 129 5.53 7.15 9.95
CA GLN A 129 5.63 7.05 11.41
C GLN A 129 6.87 6.22 11.82
N LEU A 130 7.14 5.11 11.13
CA LEU A 130 8.34 4.29 11.31
C LEU A 130 9.63 5.11 11.12
N LEU A 131 9.71 5.88 10.03
CA LEU A 131 10.86 6.74 9.74
C LEU A 131 11.07 7.81 10.84
N ARG A 132 9.99 8.40 11.36
CA ARG A 132 10.08 9.37 12.47
C ARG A 132 10.59 8.73 13.76
N SER A 133 10.11 7.54 14.11
CA SER A 133 10.58 6.83 15.31
C SER A 133 12.05 6.41 15.25
N ALA A 134 12.60 6.17 14.05
CA ALA A 134 14.02 5.87 13.87
C ALA A 134 14.92 7.10 14.11
N HIS A 135 14.42 8.31 13.82
CA HIS A 135 15.19 9.56 13.93
C HIS A 135 15.04 10.30 15.27
N ASP A 136 13.92 10.13 15.99
CA ASP A 136 13.68 10.80 17.27
C ASP A 136 14.00 9.89 18.47
N THR A 137 15.19 10.05 19.06
CA THR A 137 15.52 9.56 20.42
C THR A 137 14.90 10.41 21.54
N SER A 138 14.11 11.44 21.21
CA SER A 138 13.46 12.32 22.20
C SER A 138 11.99 11.96 22.35
N GLU A 139 11.58 11.58 23.57
CA GLU A 139 10.25 11.06 23.90
C GLU A 139 9.06 12.05 23.75
N ASN A 140 9.22 13.20 23.07
CA ASN A 140 8.25 14.31 23.16
C ASN A 140 7.77 14.87 21.81
N SER A 141 7.31 13.99 20.91
CA SER A 141 6.50 14.40 19.75
C SER A 141 5.38 13.41 19.46
N CYS A 142 4.60 13.05 20.49
CA CYS A 142 3.33 12.36 20.31
C CYS A 142 2.29 13.39 19.82
N HIS A 143 2.30 13.69 18.52
CA HIS A 143 1.14 14.31 17.89
C HIS A 143 -0.03 13.34 18.02
N LYS A 144 -1.11 13.81 18.64
CA LYS A 144 -2.36 13.10 18.92
C LYS A 144 -2.85 12.30 17.69
N CYS A 145 -2.48 11.04 17.60
CA CYS A 145 -3.17 10.08 16.74
C CYS A 145 -4.55 9.87 17.37
N SER A 146 -5.61 10.27 16.67
CA SER A 146 -6.99 10.02 17.10
C SER A 146 -7.13 8.57 17.55
N THR A 147 -7.78 8.36 18.70
CA THR A 147 -8.03 7.03 19.28
C THR A 147 -9.02 6.18 18.47
N SER A 148 -9.43 6.62 17.28
CA SER A 148 -10.32 5.91 16.35
C SER A 148 -9.54 4.94 15.47
N ASN A 149 -10.17 3.85 15.05
CA ASN A 149 -9.55 2.92 14.10
C ASN A 149 -9.34 3.67 12.76
N PRO A 150 -8.14 3.62 12.15
CA PRO A 150 -7.87 4.34 10.90
C PRO A 150 -8.80 3.95 9.75
N PHE A 151 -9.40 2.75 9.81
CA PHE A 151 -10.37 2.29 8.83
C PHE A 151 -11.82 2.71 9.10
N ASP A 152 -12.13 3.36 10.23
CA ASP A 152 -13.51 3.75 10.57
C ASP A 152 -14.23 4.52 9.43
N PRO A 153 -13.59 5.49 8.72
CA PRO A 153 -14.23 6.16 7.60
C PRO A 153 -14.53 5.22 6.43
N LEU A 154 -13.59 4.35 6.06
CA LEU A 154 -13.79 3.34 5.01
C LEU A 154 -14.90 2.37 5.40
N VAL A 155 -14.92 1.92 6.65
CA VAL A 155 -15.94 1.01 7.18
C VAL A 155 -17.32 1.63 7.05
N HIS A 156 -17.47 2.89 7.48
CA HIS A 156 -18.72 3.61 7.39
C HIS A 156 -19.21 3.76 5.92
N LEU A 157 -18.30 4.12 5.00
CA LEU A 157 -18.64 4.27 3.58
C LEU A 157 -19.09 2.93 2.95
N LEU A 158 -18.36 1.85 3.22
CA LEU A 158 -18.74 0.51 2.74
C LEU A 158 -20.06 0.02 3.36
N GLN A 159 -20.33 0.37 4.62
CA GLN A 159 -21.62 0.07 5.26
C GLN A 159 -22.79 0.80 4.59
N GLN A 160 -22.63 2.07 4.25
CA GLN A 160 -23.67 2.85 3.55
C GLN A 160 -24.03 2.26 2.18
N GLN A 161 -23.08 1.60 1.52
CA GLN A 161 -23.28 0.93 0.24
C GLN A 161 -23.75 -0.54 0.38
N GLY A 162 -23.96 -1.04 1.61
CA GLY A 162 -24.32 -2.44 1.85
C GLY A 162 -23.21 -3.44 1.53
N LEU A 163 -21.95 -2.98 1.48
CA LEU A 163 -20.79 -3.79 1.10
C LEU A 163 -19.99 -4.30 2.31
N MET A 164 -20.17 -3.71 3.49
CA MET A 164 -19.45 -4.15 4.68
C MET A 164 -20.00 -5.46 5.23
N THR A 165 -19.12 -6.44 5.40
CA THR A 165 -19.40 -7.72 6.07
C THR A 165 -18.54 -7.85 7.32
N GLU A 166 -18.88 -8.77 8.22
CA GLU A 166 -18.04 -9.04 9.40
C GLU A 166 -16.65 -9.54 9.01
N ARG A 167 -16.55 -10.30 7.92
CA ARG A 167 -15.26 -10.80 7.42
C ARG A 167 -14.39 -9.67 6.88
N ILE A 168 -14.96 -8.72 6.13
CA ILE A 168 -14.21 -7.53 5.65
C ILE A 168 -13.74 -6.68 6.84
N ARG A 169 -14.60 -6.45 7.83
CA ARG A 169 -14.23 -5.74 9.06
C ARG A 169 -13.07 -6.42 9.78
N ASN A 170 -13.12 -7.73 9.91
CA ASN A 170 -12.05 -8.51 10.54
C ASN A 170 -10.74 -8.38 9.77
N GLU A 171 -10.77 -8.47 8.44
CA GLU A 171 -9.56 -8.32 7.63
C GLU A 171 -8.93 -6.92 7.75
N LEU A 172 -9.75 -5.85 7.80
CA LEU A 172 -9.26 -4.50 8.08
C LEU A 172 -8.62 -4.38 9.47
N ASN A 173 -9.20 -5.03 10.48
CA ASN A 173 -8.62 -5.07 11.82
C ASN A 173 -7.29 -5.85 11.85
N LEU A 174 -7.16 -6.89 11.02
CA LEU A 174 -5.91 -7.60 10.81
C LEU A 174 -4.84 -6.71 10.16
N GLY A 175 -5.22 -5.81 9.23
CA GLY A 175 -4.30 -4.79 8.72
C GLY A 175 -3.79 -3.84 9.81
N VAL A 176 -4.65 -3.44 10.76
CA VAL A 176 -4.22 -2.66 11.93
C VAL A 176 -3.29 -3.46 12.84
N GLU A 177 -3.50 -4.77 12.97
CA GLU A 177 -2.60 -5.68 13.69
C GLU A 177 -1.24 -5.77 12.98
N TYR A 178 -1.22 -5.91 11.65
CA TYR A 178 -0.01 -5.92 10.83
C TYR A 178 0.85 -4.69 11.08
N TRP A 179 0.29 -3.48 10.94
CA TRP A 179 1.05 -2.24 11.18
C TRP A 179 1.62 -2.14 12.59
N LYS A 180 0.93 -2.70 13.61
CA LYS A 180 1.46 -2.75 14.98
C LYS A 180 2.64 -3.73 15.09
N LEU A 181 2.53 -4.90 14.47
CA LEU A 181 3.58 -5.90 14.44
C LEU A 181 4.81 -5.40 13.69
N GLU A 182 4.62 -4.81 12.52
CA GLU A 182 5.68 -4.21 11.72
C GLU A 182 6.47 -3.18 12.53
N ARG A 183 5.79 -2.20 13.13
CA ARG A 183 6.42 -1.21 14.02
C ARG A 183 7.15 -1.84 15.18
N LYS A 184 6.56 -2.83 15.83
CA LYS A 184 7.18 -3.55 16.95
C LYS A 184 8.46 -4.26 16.51
N LEU A 185 8.41 -5.01 15.41
CA LEU A 185 9.50 -5.85 14.93
C LEU A 185 10.69 -5.01 14.44
N CYS A 186 10.43 -3.94 13.68
CA CYS A 186 11.48 -2.99 13.27
C CYS A 186 12.12 -2.32 14.49
N ASP A 187 11.32 -1.87 15.47
CA ASP A 187 11.84 -1.30 16.72
C ASP A 187 12.71 -2.27 17.53
N GLU A 188 12.29 -3.53 17.63
CA GLU A 188 13.02 -4.58 18.34
C GLU A 188 14.36 -4.89 17.67
N LEU A 189 14.35 -4.97 16.33
CA LEU A 189 15.55 -5.17 15.51
C LEU A 189 16.53 -4.00 15.65
N ALA A 190 16.05 -2.76 15.49
CA ALA A 190 16.87 -1.55 15.58
C ALA A 190 17.52 -1.36 16.95
N LYS A 191 16.78 -1.62 18.03
CA LYS A 191 17.27 -1.44 19.41
C LYS A 191 18.17 -2.59 19.87
N LYS A 192 18.41 -3.60 19.01
CA LYS A 192 19.08 -4.87 19.36
C LYS A 192 18.52 -5.44 20.68
N LYS A 193 17.21 -5.23 20.91
CA LYS A 193 16.52 -5.57 22.15
C LYS A 193 16.25 -7.08 22.20
N THR A 194 15.66 -7.54 23.30
CA THR A 194 15.28 -8.93 23.58
C THR A 194 14.75 -9.69 22.36
N MET A 195 15.07 -10.99 22.35
CA MET A 195 14.70 -12.01 21.37
C MET A 195 13.41 -11.71 20.59
N ILE A 196 13.55 -11.37 19.31
CA ILE A 196 12.43 -11.30 18.35
C ILE A 196 11.70 -12.64 18.40
N GLN A 197 10.38 -12.61 18.56
CA GLN A 197 9.58 -13.84 18.60
C GLN A 197 9.25 -14.28 17.17
N ILE A 198 9.49 -15.56 16.86
CA ILE A 198 9.19 -16.09 15.54
C ILE A 198 7.68 -16.04 15.24
N GLU A 199 6.84 -16.18 16.26
CA GLU A 199 5.39 -16.14 16.14
C GLU A 199 4.91 -14.78 15.63
N ASP A 200 5.52 -13.68 16.09
CA ASP A 200 5.18 -12.33 15.64
C ASP A 200 5.65 -12.08 14.20
N VAL A 201 6.84 -12.55 13.85
CA VAL A 201 7.38 -12.46 12.47
C VAL A 201 6.50 -13.24 11.51
N MET A 202 6.16 -14.47 11.86
CA MET A 202 5.27 -15.30 11.06
C MET A 202 3.87 -14.71 11.01
N ARG A 203 3.37 -14.09 12.07
CA ARG A 203 2.08 -13.39 12.03
C ARG A 203 2.14 -12.19 11.09
N ALA A 204 3.17 -11.35 11.18
CA ALA A 204 3.32 -10.16 10.34
C ALA A 204 3.32 -10.50 8.85
N ILE A 205 4.16 -11.44 8.41
CA ILE A 205 4.21 -11.82 6.98
C ILE A 205 2.88 -12.39 6.48
N HIS A 206 2.13 -13.11 7.31
CA HIS A 206 0.79 -13.60 6.93
C HIS A 206 -0.26 -12.49 6.90
N LEU A 207 -0.04 -11.36 7.58
CA LEU A 207 -0.99 -10.25 7.56
C LEU A 207 -0.65 -9.17 6.53
N LYS A 208 0.53 -9.24 5.89
CA LYS A 208 1.04 -8.23 4.96
C LYS A 208 0.08 -7.98 3.78
N SER A 209 -0.44 -9.04 3.15
CA SER A 209 -1.40 -8.97 2.02
C SER A 209 -2.88 -8.80 2.42
N PHE A 210 -3.18 -8.17 3.56
CA PHE A 210 -4.58 -8.01 4.02
C PHE A 210 -5.43 -7.16 3.04
N ASP A 211 -4.80 -6.23 2.33
CA ASP A 211 -5.36 -5.38 1.28
C ASP A 211 -5.95 -6.21 0.15
N TYR A 212 -5.20 -7.16 -0.41
CA TYR A 212 -5.66 -8.11 -1.43
C TYR A 212 -6.86 -8.94 -0.94
N ARG A 213 -6.84 -9.36 0.33
CA ARG A 213 -7.97 -10.10 0.91
C ARG A 213 -9.21 -9.23 1.10
N VAL A 214 -9.06 -7.97 1.50
CA VAL A 214 -10.16 -6.99 1.55
C VAL A 214 -10.75 -6.82 0.15
N LEU A 215 -9.92 -6.61 -0.87
CA LEU A 215 -10.36 -6.49 -2.27
C LEU A 215 -11.08 -7.76 -2.76
N ASN A 216 -10.55 -8.93 -2.43
CA ASN A 216 -11.15 -10.22 -2.79
C ASN A 216 -12.53 -10.41 -2.16
N LEU A 217 -12.66 -10.12 -0.85
CA LEU A 217 -13.93 -10.19 -0.13
C LEU A 217 -14.94 -9.16 -0.63
N LEU A 218 -14.49 -7.94 -0.95
CA LEU A 218 -15.33 -6.93 -1.59
C LEU A 218 -15.84 -7.41 -2.94
N LEU A 219 -15.01 -8.07 -3.74
CA LEU A 219 -15.43 -8.60 -5.03
C LEU A 219 -16.50 -9.70 -4.90
N TYR A 220 -16.40 -10.59 -3.90
CA TYR A 220 -17.48 -11.53 -3.57
C TYR A 220 -18.79 -10.80 -3.25
N GLN A 221 -18.72 -9.77 -2.40
CA GLN A 221 -19.88 -9.00 -1.97
C GLN A 221 -20.52 -8.21 -3.13
N LEU A 222 -19.71 -7.54 -3.95
CA LEU A 222 -20.15 -6.80 -5.13
C LEU A 222 -20.86 -7.70 -6.16
N ARG A 223 -20.47 -8.99 -6.21
CA ARG A 223 -21.08 -10.00 -7.09
C ARG A 223 -22.26 -10.72 -6.47
N GLY A 224 -22.56 -10.48 -5.19
CA GLY A 224 -23.58 -11.20 -4.44
C GLY A 224 -23.30 -12.72 -4.40
N GLN A 225 -22.03 -13.12 -4.36
CA GLN A 225 -21.63 -14.52 -4.32
C GLN A 225 -21.13 -14.90 -2.91
N PRO A 226 -21.40 -16.13 -2.44
CA PRO A 226 -20.82 -16.61 -1.19
C PRO A 226 -19.30 -16.74 -1.34
N VAL A 227 -18.57 -16.46 -0.25
CA VAL A 227 -17.12 -16.64 -0.22
C VAL A 227 -16.79 -18.12 -0.35
N ASN A 228 -15.86 -18.46 -1.24
CA ASN A 228 -15.36 -19.82 -1.38
C ASN A 228 -14.14 -20.03 -0.46
N GLU A 229 -14.30 -20.82 0.59
CA GLU A 229 -13.24 -21.05 1.58
C GLU A 229 -12.00 -21.73 1.01
N LEU A 230 -12.16 -22.63 0.03
CA LEU A 230 -11.02 -23.26 -0.61
C LEU A 230 -10.19 -22.23 -1.40
N HIS A 231 -10.86 -21.29 -2.07
CA HIS A 231 -10.17 -20.20 -2.76
C HIS A 231 -9.42 -19.31 -1.76
N MET A 232 -10.05 -18.98 -0.63
CA MET A 232 -9.42 -18.17 0.43
C MET A 232 -8.20 -18.88 1.05
N GLU A 233 -8.31 -20.18 1.33
CA GLU A 233 -7.19 -20.97 1.89
C GLU A 233 -6.03 -21.06 0.90
N PHE A 234 -6.33 -21.33 -0.38
CA PHE A 234 -5.31 -21.38 -1.43
C PHE A 234 -4.61 -20.03 -1.61
N LEU A 235 -5.38 -18.95 -1.75
CA LEU A 235 -4.84 -17.60 -1.95
C LEU A 235 -3.99 -17.16 -0.76
N SER A 236 -4.41 -17.44 0.48
CA SER A 236 -3.62 -17.10 1.67
C SER A 236 -2.22 -17.74 1.68
N VAL A 237 -2.07 -18.98 1.18
CA VAL A 237 -0.75 -19.63 1.07
C VAL A 237 0.04 -19.05 -0.10
N SER A 238 -0.63 -18.76 -1.22
CA SER A 238 0.00 -18.15 -2.39
C SER A 238 0.54 -16.75 -2.08
N GLU A 239 -0.28 -15.90 -1.45
CA GLU A 239 0.08 -14.58 -0.93
C GLU A 239 1.32 -14.67 -0.04
N PHE A 240 1.35 -15.58 0.95
CA PHE A 240 2.52 -15.78 1.80
C PHE A 240 3.80 -16.05 0.98
N LEU A 241 3.73 -16.90 -0.05
CA LEU A 241 4.88 -17.18 -0.90
C LEU A 241 5.28 -15.95 -1.74
N VAL A 242 4.31 -15.19 -2.25
CA VAL A 242 4.57 -13.94 -2.98
C VAL A 242 5.28 -12.94 -2.06
N GLU A 243 4.77 -12.70 -0.85
CA GLU A 243 5.40 -11.77 0.11
C GLU A 243 6.82 -12.18 0.48
N VAL A 244 7.08 -13.48 0.66
CA VAL A 244 8.45 -13.97 0.89
C VAL A 244 9.33 -13.76 -0.33
N SER A 245 8.79 -13.93 -1.54
CA SER A 245 9.53 -13.67 -2.78
C SER A 245 9.90 -12.20 -2.91
N ASP A 246 8.94 -11.31 -2.64
CA ASP A 246 9.14 -9.86 -2.71
C ASP A 246 10.16 -9.41 -1.66
N ASP A 247 10.03 -9.85 -0.40
CA ASP A 247 11.02 -9.59 0.65
C ASP A 247 12.43 -10.10 0.26
N LEU A 248 12.55 -11.24 -0.42
CA LEU A 248 13.88 -11.74 -0.85
C LEU A 248 14.45 -10.92 -2.01
N TYR A 249 13.59 -10.37 -2.87
CA TYR A 249 13.98 -9.53 -3.99
C TYR A 249 14.38 -8.12 -3.52
N ASP A 250 13.59 -7.53 -2.62
CA ASP A 250 13.77 -6.17 -2.08
C ASP A 250 14.68 -6.10 -0.85
N TYR A 251 15.29 -7.23 -0.44
CA TYR A 251 16.07 -7.35 0.79
C TYR A 251 17.08 -6.21 1.04
N GLU A 252 17.83 -5.80 0.01
CA GLU A 252 18.80 -4.71 0.16
C GLU A 252 18.13 -3.34 0.35
N GLU A 253 17.04 -3.10 -0.38
CA GLU A 253 16.24 -1.85 -0.28
C GLU A 253 15.56 -1.78 1.10
N ASP A 254 14.98 -2.88 1.58
CA ASP A 254 14.35 -2.95 2.90
C ASP A 254 15.34 -2.74 4.05
N VAL A 255 16.58 -3.23 3.92
CA VAL A 255 17.64 -2.95 4.89
C VAL A 255 18.01 -1.46 4.89
N ILE A 256 17.98 -0.81 3.72
CA ILE A 256 18.26 0.61 3.58
C ILE A 256 17.16 1.46 4.23
N ASP A 257 15.90 1.12 3.96
CA ASP A 257 14.73 1.86 4.41
C ASP A 257 14.29 1.52 5.84
N ASP A 258 14.94 0.54 6.46
CA ASP A 258 14.65 0.03 7.80
C ASP A 258 13.21 -0.51 7.95
N THR A 259 12.70 -1.11 6.88
CA THR A 259 11.34 -1.67 6.77
C THR A 259 11.30 -3.16 7.12
N PHE A 260 10.11 -3.68 7.44
CA PHE A 260 9.99 -5.10 7.74
C PHE A 260 10.38 -5.96 6.54
N ASN A 261 11.16 -7.00 6.81
CA ASN A 261 11.56 -7.99 5.83
C ASN A 261 11.81 -9.33 6.54
N ILE A 262 11.22 -10.41 6.04
CA ILE A 262 11.28 -11.71 6.72
C ILE A 262 12.71 -12.23 6.87
N LEU A 263 13.60 -12.00 5.90
CA LEU A 263 14.99 -12.45 6.00
C LEU A 263 15.74 -11.65 7.06
N ARG A 264 15.55 -10.33 7.14
CA ARG A 264 16.09 -9.48 8.22
C ARG A 264 15.68 -10.01 9.59
N MET A 265 14.39 -10.32 9.74
CA MET A 265 13.86 -10.86 10.99
C MET A 265 14.44 -12.24 11.32
N PHE A 266 14.56 -13.14 10.35
CA PHE A 266 15.17 -14.45 10.55
C PHE A 266 16.65 -14.35 10.95
N VAL A 267 17.39 -13.38 10.40
CA VAL A 267 18.77 -13.07 10.82
C VAL A 267 18.80 -12.59 12.26
N GLY A 268 17.87 -11.71 12.65
CA GLY A 268 17.73 -11.25 14.04
C GLY A 268 17.43 -12.37 15.04
N ILE A 269 16.66 -13.40 14.64
CA ILE A 269 16.30 -14.53 15.50
C ILE A 269 17.40 -15.60 15.55
N TYR A 270 17.85 -16.07 14.38
CA TYR A 270 18.68 -17.28 14.25
C TYR A 270 20.16 -16.98 14.04
N GLY A 271 20.50 -15.72 13.75
CA GLY A 271 21.83 -15.31 13.30
C GLY A 271 22.07 -15.59 11.82
N PRO A 272 23.08 -14.93 11.22
CA PRO A 272 23.32 -14.91 9.78
C PRO A 272 23.61 -16.30 9.17
N SER A 273 24.17 -17.22 9.97
CA SER A 273 24.52 -18.56 9.48
C SER A 273 23.34 -19.52 9.42
N LYS A 274 22.33 -19.38 10.28
CA LYS A 274 21.18 -20.29 10.37
C LYS A 274 19.94 -19.74 9.69
N ALA A 275 19.81 -18.42 9.58
CA ALA A 275 18.63 -17.77 9.01
C ALA A 275 18.25 -18.28 7.61
N PRO A 276 19.16 -18.39 6.62
CA PRO A 276 18.80 -18.91 5.29
C PRO A 276 18.22 -20.33 5.33
N VAL A 277 18.80 -21.20 6.14
CA VAL A 277 18.37 -22.60 6.28
C VAL A 277 17.00 -22.68 6.95
N MET A 278 16.73 -21.84 7.94
CA MET A 278 15.43 -21.79 8.61
C MET A 278 14.34 -21.23 7.70
N LEU A 279 14.65 -20.18 6.93
CA LEU A 279 13.71 -19.61 5.97
C LEU A 279 13.39 -20.60 4.85
N ALA A 280 14.39 -21.29 4.30
CA ALA A 280 14.18 -22.33 3.29
C ALA A 280 13.24 -23.45 3.77
N LYS A 281 13.34 -23.86 5.04
CA LYS A 281 12.41 -24.84 5.64
C LYS A 281 10.99 -24.30 5.74
N CYS A 282 10.83 -23.02 6.07
CA CYS A 282 9.54 -22.35 6.12
C CYS A 282 8.88 -22.32 4.74
N ILE A 283 9.65 -21.92 3.73
CA ILE A 283 9.23 -21.90 2.31
C ILE A 283 8.81 -23.30 1.87
N THR A 284 9.64 -24.33 2.10
CA THR A 284 9.35 -25.72 1.72
C THR A 284 8.00 -26.19 2.29
N LYS A 285 7.73 -25.89 3.57
CA LYS A 285 6.46 -26.26 4.20
C LYS A 285 5.27 -25.53 3.58
N ALA A 286 5.43 -24.27 3.21
CA ALA A 286 4.40 -23.50 2.54
C ALA A 286 4.14 -24.01 1.11
N GLU A 287 5.20 -24.37 0.36
CA GLU A 287 5.09 -25.00 -0.97
C GLU A 287 4.36 -26.35 -0.91
N GLU A 288 4.65 -27.20 0.07
CA GLU A 288 3.92 -28.46 0.28
C GLU A 288 2.42 -28.22 0.50
N ASN A 289 2.07 -27.16 1.24
CA ASN A 289 0.67 -26.79 1.47
C ASN A 289 0.03 -26.19 0.21
N TYR A 290 0.76 -25.36 -0.52
CA TYR A 290 0.36 -24.79 -1.80
C TYR A 290 0.04 -25.90 -2.80
N ASP A 291 0.92 -26.88 -2.95
CA ASP A 291 0.74 -28.04 -3.83
C ASP A 291 -0.50 -28.85 -3.47
N ARG A 292 -0.72 -29.09 -2.17
CA ARG A 292 -1.90 -29.79 -1.67
C ARG A 292 -3.18 -29.06 -2.05
N LEU A 293 -3.21 -27.74 -1.84
CA LEU A 293 -4.39 -26.91 -2.13
C LEU A 293 -4.61 -26.72 -3.63
N SER A 294 -3.56 -26.54 -4.40
CA SER A 294 -3.60 -26.44 -5.87
C SER A 294 -4.25 -27.67 -6.50
N ARG A 295 -3.95 -28.87 -5.99
CA ARG A 295 -4.59 -30.12 -6.44
C ARG A 295 -6.06 -30.26 -6.01
N ALA A 296 -6.49 -29.53 -4.98
CA ALA A 296 -7.87 -29.53 -4.51
C ALA A 296 -8.75 -28.52 -5.27
N LEU A 297 -8.14 -27.52 -5.92
CA LEU A 297 -8.85 -26.56 -6.77
C LEU A 297 -9.45 -27.23 -8.01
N ASP A 298 -10.38 -26.52 -8.65
CA ASP A 298 -10.79 -26.85 -10.00
C ASP A 298 -9.56 -26.92 -10.94
N PRO A 299 -9.39 -27.99 -11.75
CA PRO A 299 -8.20 -28.17 -12.57
C PRO A 299 -7.96 -27.06 -13.59
N GLU A 300 -9.02 -26.46 -14.14
CA GLU A 300 -8.89 -25.35 -15.08
C GLU A 300 -8.45 -24.08 -14.36
N LEU A 301 -9.03 -23.80 -13.19
CA LEU A 301 -8.61 -22.70 -12.33
C LEU A 301 -7.14 -22.82 -11.89
N SER A 302 -6.73 -23.99 -11.42
CA SER A 302 -5.34 -24.28 -11.03
C SER A 302 -4.37 -24.03 -12.20
N LEU A 303 -4.70 -24.53 -13.39
CA LEU A 303 -3.90 -24.34 -14.59
C LEU A 303 -3.84 -22.86 -15.04
N ASN A 304 -4.94 -22.12 -14.93
CA ASN A 304 -4.98 -20.70 -15.27
C ASN A 304 -4.13 -19.89 -14.28
N TYR A 305 -4.21 -20.22 -12.99
CA TYR A 305 -3.41 -19.56 -11.96
C TYR A 305 -1.92 -19.82 -12.16
N TRP A 306 -1.53 -21.07 -12.45
CA TRP A 306 -0.14 -21.41 -12.77
C TRP A 306 0.40 -20.60 -13.97
N ARG A 307 -0.40 -20.45 -15.03
CA ARG A 307 -0.02 -19.63 -16.19
C ARG A 307 0.16 -18.16 -15.83
N ARG A 308 -0.70 -17.60 -14.97
CA ARG A 308 -0.56 -16.22 -14.48
C ARG A 308 0.70 -16.07 -13.62
N TYR A 309 1.00 -17.04 -12.76
CA TYR A 309 2.22 -17.06 -11.96
C TYR A 309 3.47 -17.01 -12.86
N GLU A 310 3.55 -17.87 -13.88
CA GLU A 310 4.67 -17.86 -14.86
C GLU A 310 4.79 -16.54 -15.64
N GLU A 311 3.68 -15.86 -15.90
CA GLU A 311 3.65 -14.54 -16.53
C GLU A 311 4.18 -13.46 -15.59
N ALA A 312 3.69 -13.41 -14.34
CA ALA A 312 4.13 -12.46 -13.33
C ALA A 312 5.64 -12.57 -13.07
N THR A 313 6.17 -13.80 -12.95
CA THR A 313 7.61 -14.03 -12.77
C THR A 313 8.42 -13.48 -13.95
N ARG A 314 7.93 -13.61 -15.19
CA ARG A 314 8.61 -13.07 -16.38
C ARG A 314 8.54 -11.55 -16.46
N GLU A 315 7.44 -10.95 -16.04
CA GLU A 315 7.26 -9.50 -15.99
C GLU A 315 8.20 -8.86 -14.96
N GLY A 316 8.40 -9.50 -13.80
CA GLY A 316 9.33 -9.04 -12.76
C GLY A 316 10.81 -9.31 -13.06
N CYS A 317 11.15 -10.46 -13.65
CA CYS A 317 12.54 -10.84 -13.94
C CYS A 317 13.04 -10.31 -15.30
N SER A 318 13.29 -9.01 -15.42
CA SER A 318 13.83 -8.43 -16.65
C SER A 318 15.31 -8.77 -16.95
N LYS A 319 16.06 -9.41 -16.02
CA LYS A 319 17.52 -9.60 -16.15
C LYS A 319 18.12 -10.93 -15.65
N LEU A 320 17.35 -11.92 -15.20
CA LEU A 320 17.90 -13.19 -14.70
C LEU A 320 17.32 -14.38 -15.45
N GLU A 321 18.20 -15.14 -16.11
CA GLU A 321 17.93 -16.46 -16.72
C GLU A 321 17.68 -17.54 -15.65
N HIS A 322 16.87 -17.24 -14.63
CA HIS A 322 16.58 -18.20 -13.58
C HIS A 322 15.26 -18.89 -13.91
N ALA A 323 15.33 -20.22 -14.02
CA ALA A 323 14.18 -21.06 -14.28
C ALA A 323 13.09 -20.77 -13.23
N VAL A 324 11.85 -20.60 -13.70
CA VAL A 324 10.65 -20.46 -12.88
C VAL A 324 10.66 -21.51 -11.76
N GLY A 325 10.45 -21.09 -10.51
CA GLY A 325 10.35 -22.00 -9.36
C GLY A 325 11.66 -22.34 -8.65
N LYS A 326 12.69 -21.48 -8.69
CA LYS A 326 13.87 -21.61 -7.81
C LYS A 326 14.05 -20.38 -6.91
N TRP A 327 13.89 -20.60 -5.61
CA TRP A 327 14.19 -19.62 -4.58
C TRP A 327 15.68 -19.28 -4.57
N THR A 328 15.97 -17.98 -4.60
CA THR A 328 17.32 -17.46 -4.40
C THR A 328 17.30 -16.61 -3.15
N ILE A 329 17.92 -17.10 -2.07
CA ILE A 329 18.10 -16.30 -0.84
C ILE A 329 19.31 -15.39 -1.06
N PRO A 330 19.17 -14.06 -0.93
CA PRO A 330 20.25 -13.12 -1.15
C PRO A 330 21.36 -13.28 -0.11
N SER A 331 22.51 -12.66 -0.39
CA SER A 331 23.64 -12.65 0.55
C SER A 331 23.26 -11.88 1.80
N ILE A 332 23.52 -12.47 2.97
CA ILE A 332 23.13 -11.87 4.25
C ILE A 332 23.96 -10.62 4.55
N ILE A 333 23.27 -9.53 4.87
CA ILE A 333 23.88 -8.31 5.38
C ILE A 333 24.08 -8.48 6.89
N VAL A 334 25.34 -8.71 7.29
CA VAL A 334 25.68 -8.99 8.70
C VAL A 334 25.67 -7.72 9.55
N ASP A 335 26.06 -6.59 8.96
CA ASP A 335 26.09 -5.28 9.62
C ASP A 335 25.25 -4.29 8.81
N GLU A 336 23.95 -4.23 9.15
CA GLU A 336 23.01 -3.35 8.47
C GLU A 336 23.34 -1.86 8.67
N GLU A 337 23.92 -1.48 9.82
CA GLU A 337 24.29 -0.09 10.10
C GLU A 337 25.41 0.36 9.14
N SER A 338 26.45 -0.47 9.01
CA SER A 338 27.52 -0.22 8.03
C SER A 338 27.00 -0.21 6.59
N PHE A 339 26.10 -1.14 6.24
CA PHE A 339 25.50 -1.22 4.91
C PHE A 339 24.72 0.05 4.56
N ARG A 340 23.85 0.52 5.48
CA ARG A 340 23.11 1.79 5.33
C ARG A 340 24.05 2.96 5.12
N LEU A 341 25.08 3.12 5.97
CA LEU A 341 26.05 4.21 5.85
C LEU A 341 26.77 4.22 4.50
N GLN A 342 27.12 3.05 3.97
CA GLN A 342 27.74 2.92 2.66
C GLN A 342 26.77 3.29 1.52
N ALA A 343 25.51 2.84 1.59
CA ALA A 343 24.48 3.19 0.62
C ALA A 343 24.23 4.71 0.58
N PHE A 344 24.11 5.35 1.74
CA PHE A 344 24.00 6.81 1.84
C PHE A 344 25.20 7.53 1.21
N ALA A 345 26.42 7.10 1.51
CA ALA A 345 27.63 7.70 0.95
C ALA A 345 27.72 7.57 -0.59
N ASN A 346 27.24 6.45 -1.14
CA ASN A 346 27.22 6.21 -2.58
C ASN A 346 26.14 7.05 -3.29
N ASN A 347 24.96 7.19 -2.69
CA ASN A 347 23.88 8.02 -3.23
C ASN A 347 24.19 9.53 -3.22
N VAL A 348 25.01 10.00 -2.26
CA VAL A 348 25.50 11.38 -2.26
C VAL A 348 26.48 11.61 -3.42
N LYS A 349 27.34 10.64 -3.74
CA LYS A 349 28.31 10.72 -4.83
C LYS A 349 27.69 10.68 -6.23
N THR A 350 26.59 9.94 -6.42
CA THR A 350 25.89 9.88 -7.72
C THR A 350 25.06 11.13 -8.02
N LYS A 351 24.67 11.91 -7.00
CA LYS A 351 23.98 13.20 -7.17
C LYS A 351 24.92 14.41 -7.38
N THR A 352 26.24 14.22 -7.32
CA THR A 352 27.24 15.31 -7.43
C THR A 352 27.94 15.42 -8.79
N TYR A 353 27.41 14.77 -9.84
CA TYR A 353 27.94 14.88 -11.21
C TYR A 353 26.93 15.45 -12.19
#